data_AF-A0A8B8N5J6-F1
#
_entry.id   AF-A0A8B8N5J6-F1
#
_cell.length_a   1.000
_cell.length_b   1.000
_cell.length_c   1.000
_cell.angle_alpha   90.00
_cell.angle_beta   90.00
_cell.angle_gamma   90.00
#
_symmetry.space_group_name_H-M   'P 1'
#
loop_
_entity.id
_entity.type
_entity.pdbx_description
1 polymer ?
#
loop_
_entity_poly.entity_id
_entity_poly.type
_entity_poly.pdbx_seq_one_letter_code
_entity_poly.pdbx_strand_id
1 'polypeptide(L)'
;MGFFVFTDAPGHPVVYRPTGANRYYTLCSSDFLAIGGGGHFAIYLDGDLLNGSSSVSETYGNPCLARSQDFEVKEVEPLLSFAVVGLHICFQVRRDARS
;
A
#
# COMPACT_ATOMS: atom_id res chain seq x y z
N MET A 1 -5.04 -7.05 -17.93
CA MET A 1 -4.77 -5.82 -17.15
C MET A 1 -4.76 -6.25 -15.69
N GLY A 2 -3.58 -6.37 -15.06
CA GLY A 2 -3.40 -7.09 -13.79
C GLY A 2 -3.25 -6.19 -12.56
N PHE A 3 -3.41 -6.79 -11.38
CA PHE A 3 -3.12 -6.21 -10.05
C PHE A 3 -1.79 -5.44 -10.07
N PHE A 4 -1.70 -4.28 -9.44
CA PHE A 4 -0.45 -3.51 -9.29
C PHE A 4 -0.51 -2.67 -8.02
N VAL A 5 0.66 -2.24 -7.54
CA VAL A 5 0.79 -1.23 -6.48
C VAL A 5 1.57 -0.03 -7.01
N PHE A 6 1.43 1.13 -6.38
CA PHE A 6 2.16 2.32 -6.80
C PHE A 6 2.49 3.22 -5.60
N THR A 7 3.40 4.16 -5.82
CA THR A 7 3.78 5.21 -4.85
C THR A 7 3.95 6.53 -5.58
N ASP A 8 3.64 7.63 -4.90
CA ASP A 8 3.94 9.01 -5.31
C ASP A 8 5.05 9.65 -4.44
N ALA A 9 5.63 8.90 -3.49
CA ALA A 9 6.55 9.40 -2.49
C ALA A 9 7.81 10.12 -3.03
N PRO A 10 8.36 9.82 -4.23
CA PRO A 10 9.42 10.62 -4.84
C PRO A 10 8.89 11.83 -5.66
N GLY A 11 7.64 12.25 -5.44
CA GLY A 11 6.98 13.36 -6.15
C GLY A 11 6.49 13.01 -7.56
N HIS A 12 6.66 11.76 -7.99
CA HIS A 12 6.17 11.25 -9.26
C HIS A 12 5.63 9.84 -9.07
N PRO A 13 4.48 9.48 -9.69
CA PRO A 13 3.93 8.14 -9.58
C PRO A 13 4.83 7.07 -10.20
N VAL A 14 5.14 6.02 -9.44
CA VAL A 14 5.85 4.83 -9.90
C VAL A 14 4.96 3.61 -9.69
N VAL A 15 4.78 2.80 -10.74
CA VAL A 15 3.92 1.61 -10.75
C VAL A 15 4.76 0.34 -10.68
N TYR A 16 4.43 -0.54 -9.74
CA TYR A 16 5.02 -1.87 -9.57
C TYR A 16 4.00 -2.95 -9.96
N ARG A 17 4.38 -3.75 -10.96
CA ARG A 17 3.55 -4.85 -11.46
C ARG A 17 3.99 -6.18 -10.82
N PRO A 18 3.12 -7.20 -10.80
CA PRO A 18 3.44 -8.49 -10.21
C PRO A 18 4.65 -9.10 -10.90
N THR A 19 5.58 -9.61 -10.10
CA THR A 19 6.81 -10.26 -10.58
C THR A 19 6.53 -11.63 -11.20
N GLY A 20 5.40 -12.25 -10.84
CA GLY A 20 5.07 -13.64 -11.16
C GLY A 20 5.67 -14.67 -10.20
N ALA A 21 6.44 -14.23 -9.19
CA ALA A 21 7.05 -15.13 -8.20
C ALA A 21 6.01 -15.85 -7.32
N ASN A 22 4.89 -15.18 -7.01
CA ASN A 22 3.80 -15.73 -6.24
C ASN A 22 2.46 -15.04 -6.62
N ARG A 23 1.37 -15.43 -5.94
CA ARG A 23 0.02 -14.88 -6.12
C ARG A 23 -0.57 -14.27 -4.85
N TYR A 24 0.28 -13.76 -3.94
CA TYR A 24 -0.14 -13.17 -2.67
C TYR A 24 -0.60 -11.71 -2.83
N TYR A 25 -1.60 -11.49 -3.68
CA TYR A 25 -2.00 -10.14 -4.10
C TYR A 25 -2.73 -9.35 -3.02
N THR A 26 -3.69 -9.97 -2.33
CA THR A 26 -4.52 -9.31 -1.31
C THR A 26 -4.92 -10.32 -0.25
N LEU A 27 -4.91 -9.89 1.01
CA LEU A 27 -5.43 -10.60 2.16
C LEU A 27 -6.27 -9.62 2.98
N CYS A 28 -7.51 -9.96 3.28
CA CYS A 28 -8.43 -9.08 3.98
C CYS A 28 -9.18 -9.86 5.05
N SER A 29 -9.29 -9.27 6.23
CA SER A 29 -10.06 -9.75 7.38
C SER A 29 -10.85 -8.57 7.98
N SER A 30 -11.69 -8.83 8.98
CA SER A 30 -12.25 -7.76 9.83
C SER A 30 -11.17 -6.93 10.50
N ASP A 31 -9.99 -7.52 10.72
CA ASP A 31 -8.96 -6.93 11.59
C ASP A 31 -7.85 -6.23 10.80
N PHE A 32 -7.79 -6.41 9.46
CA PHE A 32 -6.77 -5.80 8.62
C PHE A 32 -7.05 -5.93 7.11
N LEU A 33 -6.39 -5.07 6.34
CA LEU A 33 -6.23 -5.18 4.89
C LEU A 33 -4.74 -5.22 4.55
N ALA A 34 -4.30 -6.26 3.85
CA ALA A 34 -2.92 -6.42 3.40
C ALA A 34 -2.85 -6.66 1.88
N ILE A 35 -1.86 -6.07 1.24
CA ILE A 35 -1.63 -6.11 -0.21
C ILE A 35 -0.17 -6.48 -0.47
N GLY A 36 0.05 -7.43 -1.37
CA GLY A 36 1.36 -7.84 -1.87
C GLY A 36 2.26 -8.47 -0.82
N GLY A 37 2.23 -9.80 -0.70
CA GLY A 37 3.02 -10.56 0.27
C GLY A 37 4.34 -11.16 -0.26
N GLY A 38 4.82 -12.18 0.44
CA GLY A 38 6.09 -12.87 0.17
C GLY A 38 7.23 -12.24 0.98
N GLY A 39 7.23 -12.48 2.28
CA GLY A 39 8.09 -11.79 3.25
C GLY A 39 7.29 -10.77 4.07
N HIS A 40 7.29 -9.50 3.62
CA HIS A 40 6.45 -8.45 4.18
C HIS A 40 5.29 -8.09 3.24
N PHE A 41 4.44 -7.16 3.67
CA PHE A 41 3.38 -6.60 2.85
C PHE A 41 3.83 -5.31 2.16
N ALA A 42 3.48 -5.16 0.89
CA ALA A 42 3.64 -3.89 0.17
C ALA A 42 2.85 -2.79 0.87
N ILE A 43 1.64 -3.11 1.31
CA ILE A 43 0.79 -2.28 2.17
C ILE A 43 0.09 -3.19 3.18
N TYR A 44 0.06 -2.76 4.44
CA TYR A 44 -0.78 -3.29 5.49
C TYR A 44 -1.55 -2.13 6.11
N LEU A 45 -2.83 -2.32 6.39
CA LEU A 45 -3.68 -1.42 7.15
C LEU A 45 -4.36 -2.21 8.26
N ASP A 46 -4.52 -1.60 9.43
CA ASP A 46 -5.32 -2.16 10.51
C ASP A 46 -6.83 -2.14 10.19
N GLY A 47 -7.63 -2.83 11.00
CA GLY A 47 -9.07 -3.00 10.77
C GLY A 47 -9.87 -1.71 10.82
N ASP A 48 -9.35 -0.70 11.53
CA ASP A 48 -9.96 0.63 11.62
C ASP A 48 -9.49 1.56 10.49
N LEU A 49 -8.54 1.11 9.66
CA LEU A 49 -7.92 1.88 8.57
C LEU A 49 -7.30 3.21 9.05
N LEU A 50 -6.76 3.21 10.27
CA LEU A 50 -6.15 4.39 10.89
C LEU A 50 -4.62 4.31 10.87
N ASN A 51 -4.08 3.10 10.94
CA ASN A 51 -2.64 2.88 10.92
C ASN A 51 -2.30 1.88 9.84
N GLY A 52 -1.10 2.02 9.29
CA GLY A 52 -0.59 1.09 8.32
C GLY A 52 0.92 1.00 8.31
N SER A 53 1.39 0.02 7.56
CA SER A 53 2.80 -0.15 7.27
C SER A 53 3.05 -0.53 5.82
N SER A 54 4.27 -0.27 5.35
CA SER A 54 4.70 -0.57 3.99
C SER A 54 6.14 -1.05 3.99
N SER A 55 6.39 -2.13 3.27
CA SER A 55 7.71 -2.72 3.13
C SER A 55 7.89 -3.38 1.76
N VAL A 56 9.05 -4.00 1.58
CA VAL A 56 9.35 -4.78 0.38
C VAL A 56 8.43 -5.99 0.26
N SER A 57 8.01 -6.32 -0.95
CA SER A 57 7.28 -7.57 -1.22
C SER A 57 7.87 -8.31 -2.42
N GLU A 58 7.93 -9.63 -2.34
CA GLU A 58 8.28 -10.46 -3.51
C GLU A 58 7.19 -10.39 -4.60
N THR A 59 5.93 -10.21 -4.20
CA THR A 59 4.78 -10.17 -5.12
C THR A 59 4.95 -9.10 -6.19
N TYR A 60 5.39 -7.90 -5.80
CA TYR A 60 5.51 -6.75 -6.69
C TYR A 60 6.94 -6.25 -6.90
N GLY A 61 7.92 -6.74 -6.12
CA GLY A 61 9.29 -6.24 -6.15
C GLY A 61 9.38 -4.75 -5.81
N ASN A 62 8.44 -4.25 -5.01
CA ASN A 62 8.37 -2.84 -4.60
C ASN A 62 9.30 -2.56 -3.40
N PRO A 63 9.79 -1.33 -3.24
CA PRO A 63 10.31 -0.82 -1.97
C PRO A 63 9.15 -0.40 -1.05
N CYS A 64 9.47 0.19 0.11
CA CYS A 64 8.49 0.94 0.90
C CYS A 64 7.77 1.96 -0.01
N LEU A 65 6.44 1.85 -0.09
CA LEU A 65 5.57 2.69 -0.92
C LEU A 65 5.16 3.97 -0.20
N ALA A 66 5.32 4.00 1.11
CA ALA A 66 5.10 5.16 1.95
C ALA A 66 6.41 5.91 2.21
N ARG A 67 6.31 7.13 2.76
CA ARG A 67 7.48 7.92 3.18
C ARG A 67 8.22 7.32 4.38
N SER A 68 7.55 6.48 5.15
CA SER A 68 8.05 5.75 6.32
C SER A 68 7.46 4.36 6.33
N GLN A 69 8.15 3.41 6.98
CA GLN A 69 7.66 2.02 7.06
C GLN A 69 6.34 1.92 7.82
N ASP A 70 6.12 2.73 8.85
CA ASP A 70 4.86 2.86 9.57
C ASP A 70 4.26 4.25 9.31
N PHE A 71 2.94 4.35 9.20
CA PHE A 71 2.25 5.59 8.90
C PHE A 71 0.82 5.62 9.47
N GLU A 72 0.35 6.84 9.74
CA GLU A 72 -1.06 7.11 9.97
C GLU A 72 -1.77 7.32 8.64
N VAL A 73 -2.96 6.74 8.52
CA VAL A 73 -3.83 6.87 7.36
C VAL A 73 -4.68 8.12 7.54
N LYS A 74 -4.63 9.03 6.55
CA LYS A 74 -5.52 10.19 6.54
C LYS A 74 -6.83 9.92 5.83
N GLU A 75 -6.73 9.28 4.68
CA GLU A 75 -7.86 9.03 3.80
C GLU A 75 -7.58 7.79 2.96
N VAL A 76 -8.63 6.98 2.77
CA VAL A 76 -8.61 5.80 1.92
C VAL A 76 -9.60 6.04 0.80
N GLU A 77 -9.09 6.27 -0.41
CA GLU A 77 -9.94 6.43 -1.59
C GLU A 77 -9.94 5.12 -2.40
N PRO A 78 -11.08 4.41 -2.49
CA PRO A 78 -11.22 3.29 -3.39
C PRO A 78 -11.34 3.82 -4.83
N LEU A 79 -10.28 3.67 -5.63
CA LEU A 79 -10.34 3.99 -7.06
C LEU A 79 -11.09 2.89 -7.82
N LEU A 80 -12.42 3.02 -7.92
CA LEU A 80 -13.25 2.11 -8.69
C LEU A 80 -13.11 2.37 -10.20
N SER A 81 -11.99 1.93 -10.79
CA SER A 81 -11.93 1.65 -12.23
C SER A 81 -11.89 0.14 -12.42
N PHE A 82 -12.62 -0.38 -13.40
CA PHE A 82 -13.04 -1.77 -13.63
C PHE A 82 -11.94 -2.87 -13.68
N ALA A 83 -10.71 -2.62 -13.22
CA ALA A 83 -9.61 -3.58 -13.19
C ALA A 83 -8.63 -3.43 -12.01
N VAL A 84 -8.88 -2.55 -11.02
CA VAL A 84 -7.82 -2.15 -10.08
C VAL A 84 -8.37 -1.93 -8.66
N VAL A 85 -8.10 -2.87 -7.73
CA VAL A 85 -8.10 -2.54 -6.29
C VAL A 85 -6.75 -1.90 -6.00
N GLY A 86 -6.61 -0.65 -6.42
CA GLY A 86 -5.47 0.18 -6.12
C GLY A 86 -5.94 1.17 -5.09
N LEU A 87 -5.73 0.85 -3.82
CA LEU A 87 -5.94 1.80 -2.75
C LEU A 87 -4.98 2.97 -3.01
N HIS A 88 -5.51 4.12 -3.43
CA HIS A 88 -4.74 5.36 -3.33
C HIS A 88 -4.81 5.75 -1.85
N ILE A 89 -3.89 5.19 -1.05
CA ILE A 89 -3.66 5.71 0.28
C ILE A 89 -2.93 7.02 0.05
N CYS A 90 -3.64 8.13 0.19
CA CYS A 90 -3.03 9.45 0.10
C CYS A 90 -2.10 9.59 1.31
N PHE A 91 -0.82 9.24 1.14
CA PHE A 91 0.24 9.34 2.13
C PHE A 91 0.61 10.81 2.37
N GLN A 92 -0.31 11.60 2.90
CA GLN A 92 0.10 12.81 3.58
C GLN A 92 0.19 12.50 5.07
N VAL A 93 1.40 12.39 5.59
CA VAL A 93 1.69 12.42 7.04
C VAL A 93 1.14 13.73 7.62
N ARG A 94 0.51 13.72 8.81
CA ARG A 94 0.33 14.96 9.58
C ARG A 94 1.72 15.54 9.82
N ARG A 95 1.96 16.79 9.41
CA ARG A 95 2.99 17.58 10.09
C ARG A 95 2.66 17.52 11.57
N ASP A 96 3.60 17.01 12.34
CA ASP A 96 3.54 17.06 13.79
C ASP A 96 3.31 18.52 14.19
N ALA A 97 2.18 18.78 14.86
CA ALA A 97 1.85 20.10 15.37
C ALA A 97 2.53 20.27 16.73
N ARG A 98 3.87 20.20 16.80
CA ARG A 98 4.67 20.81 17.88
C ARG A 98 6.20 20.75 17.62
N SER A 99 6.75 21.84 17.08
CA SER A 99 7.85 22.63 17.68
C SER A 99 8.02 23.94 16.91
#